data_AF-A0A147B7K3-F1
#
_entry.id   AF-A0A147B7K3-F1
#
_cell.length_a   1.000
_cell.length_b   1.000
_cell.length_c   1.000
_cell.angle_alpha   90.00
_cell.angle_beta   90.00
_cell.angle_gamma   90.00
#
_symmetry.space_group_name_H-M   'P 1'
#
loop_
_entity.id
_entity.type
_entity.pdbx_description
1 polymer ?
#
loop_
_entity_poly.entity_id
_entity_poly.type
_entity_poly.pdbx_seq_one_letter_code
_entity_poly.pdbx_strand_id
1 'polypeptide(L)'
;DRDKLFLSHVSRVARHVRAAGVRPVVWDDMFRNTPEDVVRQSGVASLIDVMVWEYRPSLSQHLDRAVWPKYARLFEGIWTATAFKGALSPRHMLPDAFYHLRNQRAWLEALHNNPIPLRGIVLTGWQRYDHFAALCELLPAGLPSLALGLAYLQHGHLEGELAV
;
A
#
# COMPACT_ATOMS: atom_id res chain seq x y z
N ASP A 1 -24.19 -11.27 -5.50
CA ASP A 1 -23.32 -11.00 -4.33
C ASP A 1 -22.04 -10.36 -4.81
N ARG A 2 -21.72 -9.17 -4.27
CA ARG A 2 -20.62 -8.30 -4.74
C ARG A 2 -19.27 -8.98 -4.58
N ASP A 3 -19.04 -9.64 -3.45
CA ASP A 3 -17.72 -10.19 -3.11
C ASP A 3 -17.39 -11.39 -4.00
N LYS A 4 -18.38 -12.26 -4.26
CA LYS A 4 -18.21 -13.38 -5.21
C LYS A 4 -17.91 -12.90 -6.62
N LEU A 5 -18.55 -11.81 -7.07
CA LEU A 5 -18.28 -11.21 -8.37
C LEU A 5 -16.84 -10.68 -8.44
N PHE A 6 -16.42 -9.90 -7.43
CA PHE A 6 -15.05 -9.39 -7.30
C PHE A 6 -14.02 -10.52 -7.34
N LEU A 7 -14.16 -11.53 -6.47
CA LEU A 7 -13.21 -12.65 -6.37
C LEU A 7 -13.17 -13.48 -7.65
N SER A 8 -14.32 -13.71 -8.30
CA SER A 8 -14.38 -14.40 -9.60
C SER A 8 -13.66 -13.62 -10.69
N HIS A 9 -13.86 -12.30 -10.75
CA HIS A 9 -13.20 -11.44 -11.73
C HIS A 9 -11.68 -11.39 -11.52
N VAL A 10 -11.22 -11.09 -10.29
CA VAL A 10 -9.79 -11.05 -9.95
C VAL A 10 -9.12 -12.38 -10.25
N SER A 11 -9.77 -13.51 -9.91
CA SER A 11 -9.21 -14.84 -10.20
C SER A 11 -9.03 -15.09 -11.71
N ARG A 12 -9.97 -14.65 -12.56
CA ARG A 12 -9.86 -14.80 -14.01
C ARG A 12 -8.72 -13.95 -14.57
N VAL A 13 -8.64 -12.68 -14.17
CA VAL A 13 -7.57 -11.77 -14.60
C VAL A 13 -6.22 -12.30 -14.10
N ALA A 14 -6.13 -12.73 -12.84
CA ALA A 14 -4.90 -13.23 -12.26
C ALA A 14 -4.38 -14.47 -12.97
N ARG A 15 -5.25 -15.43 -13.34
CA ARG A 15 -4.86 -16.59 -14.15
C ARG A 15 -4.32 -16.18 -15.52
N HIS A 16 -4.94 -15.20 -16.17
CA HIS A 16 -4.48 -14.69 -17.45
C HIS A 16 -3.09 -14.03 -17.34
N VAL A 17 -2.88 -13.16 -16.34
CA VAL A 17 -1.56 -12.53 -16.10
C VAL A 17 -0.49 -13.58 -15.75
N ARG A 18 -0.83 -14.60 -14.96
CA ARG A 18 0.08 -15.71 -14.64
C ARG A 18 0.43 -16.57 -15.84
N ALA A 19 -0.48 -16.75 -16.79
CA ALA A 19 -0.19 -17.44 -18.04
C ALA A 19 0.87 -16.70 -18.89
N ALA A 20 0.99 -15.38 -18.71
CA ALA A 20 2.08 -14.58 -19.29
C ALA A 20 3.37 -14.59 -18.44
N GLY A 21 3.46 -15.44 -17.42
CA GLY A 21 4.65 -15.58 -16.56
C GLY A 21 4.80 -14.51 -15.48
N VAL A 22 3.78 -13.65 -15.28
CA VAL A 22 3.83 -12.55 -14.30
C VAL A 22 2.93 -12.85 -13.10
N ARG A 23 3.40 -12.53 -11.88
CA ARG A 23 2.57 -12.60 -10.68
C ARG A 23 1.89 -11.25 -10.44
N PRO A 24 0.55 -11.17 -10.51
CA PRO A 24 -0.16 -9.90 -10.32
C PRO A 24 -0.16 -9.46 -8.85
N VAL A 25 -0.09 -8.15 -8.65
CA VAL A 25 -0.28 -7.49 -7.35
C VAL A 25 -1.60 -6.73 -7.36
N VAL A 26 -2.41 -6.86 -6.30
CA VAL A 26 -3.77 -6.30 -6.25
C VAL A 26 -3.95 -5.47 -4.98
N TRP A 27 -4.54 -4.28 -5.11
CA TRP A 27 -4.90 -3.42 -3.97
C TRP A 27 -5.90 -4.09 -3.02
N ASP A 28 -5.72 -3.87 -1.73
CA ASP A 28 -6.40 -4.63 -0.68
C ASP A 28 -7.83 -4.16 -0.35
N ASP A 29 -8.28 -3.02 -0.90
CA ASP A 29 -9.52 -2.32 -0.55
C ASP A 29 -10.73 -3.25 -0.38
N MET A 30 -10.99 -4.06 -1.40
CA MET A 30 -12.11 -4.98 -1.41
C MET A 30 -11.91 -6.17 -0.45
N PHE A 31 -10.66 -6.61 -0.27
CA PHE A 31 -10.33 -7.71 0.65
C PHE A 31 -10.50 -7.32 2.12
N ARG A 32 -10.40 -6.04 2.50
CA ARG A 32 -10.59 -5.61 3.90
C ARG A 32 -11.92 -6.10 4.45
N ASN A 33 -13.00 -5.85 3.71
CA ASN A 33 -14.37 -6.13 4.14
C ASN A 33 -14.91 -7.50 3.71
N THR A 34 -14.25 -8.21 2.77
CA THR A 34 -14.68 -9.55 2.38
C THR A 34 -14.33 -10.58 3.46
N PRO A 35 -15.28 -11.42 3.93
CA PRO A 35 -15.01 -12.43 4.95
C PRO A 35 -13.85 -13.38 4.58
N GLU A 36 -13.04 -13.75 5.58
CA GLU A 36 -11.82 -14.57 5.39
C GLU A 36 -12.14 -15.93 4.75
N ASP A 37 -13.23 -16.59 5.17
CA ASP A 37 -13.69 -17.86 4.64
C ASP A 37 -14.09 -17.76 3.16
N VAL A 38 -14.75 -16.66 2.77
CA VAL A 38 -15.14 -16.39 1.38
C VAL A 38 -13.91 -16.19 0.50
N VAL A 39 -12.90 -15.43 0.96
CA VAL A 39 -11.63 -15.29 0.23
C VAL A 39 -10.93 -16.64 0.10
N ARG A 40 -10.85 -17.42 1.20
CA ARG A 40 -10.20 -18.73 1.22
C ARG A 40 -10.87 -19.70 0.24
N GLN A 41 -12.20 -19.80 0.25
CA GLN A 41 -12.96 -20.68 -0.64
C GLN A 41 -12.79 -20.32 -2.12
N SER A 42 -12.60 -19.03 -2.44
CA SER A 42 -12.37 -18.61 -3.83
C SER A 42 -11.03 -19.07 -4.41
N GLY A 43 -10.06 -19.38 -3.55
CA GLY A 43 -8.69 -19.73 -3.94
C GLY A 43 -7.89 -18.58 -4.56
N VAL A 44 -8.41 -17.34 -4.56
CA VAL A 44 -7.76 -16.20 -5.23
C VAL A 44 -6.40 -15.85 -4.61
N ALA A 45 -6.23 -16.06 -3.30
CA ALA A 45 -5.04 -15.64 -2.57
C ALA A 45 -3.76 -16.34 -3.04
N SER A 46 -3.84 -17.57 -3.58
CA SER A 46 -2.69 -18.25 -4.17
C SER A 46 -2.26 -17.70 -5.53
N LEU A 47 -3.15 -16.95 -6.20
CA LEU A 47 -2.95 -16.43 -7.54
C LEU A 47 -2.34 -15.02 -7.58
N ILE A 48 -2.37 -14.29 -6.47
CA ILE A 48 -2.00 -12.87 -6.39
C ILE A 48 -1.05 -12.60 -5.21
N ASP A 49 -0.35 -11.48 -5.26
CA ASP A 49 0.10 -10.80 -4.04
C ASP A 49 -0.85 -9.65 -3.72
N VAL A 50 -1.04 -9.37 -2.42
CA VAL A 50 -1.88 -8.26 -1.96
C VAL A 50 -1.03 -7.04 -1.62
N MET A 51 -1.50 -5.86 -2.01
CA MET A 51 -0.89 -4.56 -1.71
C MET A 51 -1.75 -3.80 -0.69
N VAL A 52 -1.25 -3.68 0.53
CA VAL A 52 -1.90 -2.95 1.62
C VAL A 52 -1.46 -1.49 1.58
N TRP A 53 -2.39 -0.55 1.62
CA TRP A 53 -2.06 0.86 1.47
C TRP A 53 -2.81 1.77 2.43
N GLU A 54 -2.15 2.86 2.81
CA GLU A 54 -2.70 3.95 3.61
C GLU A 54 -1.66 5.08 3.60
N TYR A 55 -2.10 6.28 3.25
CA TYR A 55 -1.20 7.43 3.06
C TYR A 55 -1.21 8.39 4.24
N ARG A 56 -2.13 8.20 5.19
CA ARG A 56 -2.16 8.96 6.45
C ARG A 56 -1.13 8.40 7.44
N PRO A 57 -0.40 9.25 8.17
CA PRO A 57 0.51 8.78 9.23
C PRO A 57 -0.19 8.02 10.37
N SER A 58 -1.48 8.27 10.62
CA SER A 58 -2.27 7.55 11.63
C SER A 58 -2.82 6.22 11.09
N LEU A 59 -1.94 5.28 10.74
CA LEU A 59 -2.31 3.99 10.15
C LEU A 59 -3.34 3.22 10.99
N SER A 60 -3.12 3.11 12.29
CA SER A 60 -3.95 2.32 13.20
C SER A 60 -5.39 2.83 13.36
N GLN A 61 -5.67 4.07 12.95
CA GLN A 61 -7.02 4.64 12.94
C GLN A 61 -7.80 4.28 11.67
N HIS A 62 -7.10 3.85 10.61
CA HIS A 62 -7.68 3.67 9.28
C HIS A 62 -7.51 2.26 8.72
N LEU A 63 -6.53 1.51 9.22
CA LEU A 63 -6.32 0.11 8.95
C LEU A 63 -6.68 -0.69 10.21
N ASP A 64 -7.75 -1.47 10.11
CA ASP A 64 -8.22 -2.32 11.20
C ASP A 64 -7.12 -3.31 11.60
N ARG A 65 -6.88 -3.45 12.91
CA ARG A 65 -5.93 -4.42 13.48
C ARG A 65 -6.25 -5.85 13.05
N ALA A 66 -7.51 -6.16 12.75
CA ALA A 66 -7.94 -7.47 12.25
C ALA A 66 -7.40 -7.80 10.86
N VAL A 67 -6.96 -6.81 10.07
CA VAL A 67 -6.37 -7.01 8.74
C VAL A 67 -5.10 -7.85 8.81
N TRP A 68 -4.22 -7.57 9.77
CA TRP A 68 -2.93 -8.26 9.89
C TRP A 68 -3.05 -9.78 10.09
N PRO A 69 -3.76 -10.29 11.12
CA PRO A 69 -3.89 -11.73 11.31
C PRO A 69 -4.68 -12.39 10.18
N LYS A 70 -5.65 -11.70 9.58
CA LYS A 70 -6.39 -12.19 8.41
C LYS A 70 -5.46 -12.37 7.21
N TYR A 71 -4.65 -11.37 6.89
CA TYR A 71 -3.76 -11.42 5.73
C TYR A 71 -2.62 -12.40 5.94
N ALA A 72 -2.09 -12.51 7.16
CA ALA A 72 -1.09 -13.53 7.51
C ALA A 72 -1.60 -14.96 7.32
N ARG A 73 -2.91 -15.21 7.46
CA ARG A 73 -3.54 -16.51 7.21
C ARG A 73 -3.94 -16.77 5.76
N LEU A 74 -4.10 -15.70 4.95
CA LEU A 74 -4.59 -15.82 3.58
C LEU A 74 -3.48 -15.77 2.54
N PHE A 75 -2.47 -14.92 2.74
CA PHE A 75 -1.44 -14.63 1.76
C PHE A 75 -0.06 -15.07 2.27
N GLU A 76 0.78 -15.57 1.37
CA GLU A 76 2.17 -15.97 1.69
C GLU A 76 3.06 -14.79 2.07
N GLY A 77 2.66 -13.57 1.70
CA GLY A 77 3.29 -12.32 2.05
C GLY A 77 2.53 -11.15 1.46
N ILE A 78 2.87 -9.95 1.91
CA ILE A 78 2.21 -8.72 1.47
C ILE A 78 3.19 -7.74 0.86
N TRP A 79 2.69 -6.89 -0.03
CA TRP A 79 3.32 -5.62 -0.35
C TRP A 79 2.65 -4.53 0.48
N THR A 80 3.39 -3.45 0.77
CA THR A 80 2.80 -2.24 1.34
C THR A 80 3.06 -1.04 0.45
N ALA A 81 2.17 -0.05 0.48
CA ALA A 81 2.32 1.18 -0.28
C ALA A 81 2.24 2.41 0.63
N THR A 82 3.26 3.26 0.49
CA THR A 82 3.33 4.62 1.02
C THR A 82 3.18 5.62 -0.13
N ALA A 83 3.23 6.91 0.16
CA ALA A 83 3.30 7.94 -0.87
C ALA A 83 4.49 8.87 -0.64
N PHE A 84 5.06 9.41 -1.71
CA PHE A 84 6.06 10.48 -1.67
C PHE A 84 5.52 11.82 -2.20
N LYS A 85 4.38 11.78 -2.91
CA LYS A 85 3.66 12.97 -3.38
C LYS A 85 2.20 12.64 -3.65
N GLY A 86 1.37 13.67 -3.71
CA GLY A 86 -0.08 13.51 -3.75
C GLY A 86 -0.58 12.85 -2.46
N ALA A 87 -1.83 12.40 -2.43
CA ALA A 87 -2.41 11.71 -1.26
C ALA A 87 -2.49 12.50 0.07
N LEU A 88 -2.17 13.80 0.07
CA LEU A 88 -2.43 14.68 1.22
C LEU A 88 -3.66 15.58 1.04
N SER A 89 -3.60 16.53 0.11
CA SER A 89 -4.68 17.50 -0.12
C SER A 89 -4.68 18.06 -1.54
N PRO A 90 -5.84 18.24 -2.19
CA PRO A 90 -5.92 18.83 -3.53
C PRO A 90 -5.44 20.28 -3.63
N ARG A 91 -5.20 20.95 -2.49
CA ARG A 91 -4.75 22.34 -2.43
C ARG A 91 -3.24 22.49 -2.48
N HIS A 92 -2.48 21.41 -2.38
CA HIS A 92 -1.02 21.48 -2.36
C HIS A 92 -0.44 21.51 -3.77
N MET A 93 0.41 22.51 -4.01
CA MET A 93 1.21 22.62 -5.24
C MET A 93 2.55 21.89 -5.12
N LEU A 94 3.05 21.73 -3.88
CA LEU A 94 4.29 21.06 -3.53
C LEU A 94 4.01 19.94 -2.51
N PRO A 95 4.73 18.81 -2.56
CA PRO A 95 4.61 17.78 -1.54
C PRO A 95 5.08 18.26 -0.17
N ASP A 96 4.35 17.86 0.88
CA ASP A 96 4.83 17.94 2.25
C ASP A 96 5.71 16.71 2.54
N ALA A 97 7.03 16.86 2.33
CA ALA A 97 7.99 15.78 2.49
C ALA A 97 7.99 15.19 3.92
N PHE A 98 7.75 16.00 4.95
CA PHE A 98 7.70 15.52 6.33
C PHE A 98 6.42 14.75 6.61
N TYR A 99 5.30 15.11 5.99
CA TYR A 99 4.08 14.30 6.06
C TYR A 99 4.30 12.90 5.50
N HIS A 100 4.93 12.80 4.32
CA HIS A 100 5.25 11.53 3.69
C HIS A 100 6.25 10.70 4.51
N LEU A 101 7.27 11.35 5.07
CA LEU A 101 8.22 10.70 5.97
C LEU A 101 7.52 10.13 7.23
N ARG A 102 6.62 10.90 7.85
CA ARG A 102 5.81 10.40 8.99
C ARG A 102 4.95 9.20 8.61
N ASN A 103 4.38 9.16 7.41
CA ASN A 103 3.64 8.00 6.91
C ASN A 103 4.56 6.78 6.75
N GLN A 104 5.74 6.94 6.19
CA GLN A 104 6.71 5.85 6.02
C GLN A 104 7.22 5.31 7.36
N ARG A 105 7.51 6.19 8.32
CA ARG A 105 7.83 5.80 9.71
C ARG A 105 6.71 4.99 10.35
N ALA A 106 5.46 5.46 10.25
CA ALA A 106 4.32 4.73 10.77
C ALA A 106 4.18 3.34 10.13
N TRP A 107 4.50 3.19 8.84
CA TRP A 107 4.50 1.89 8.16
C TRP A 107 5.58 0.95 8.70
N LEU A 108 6.80 1.44 8.92
CA LEU A 108 7.86 0.63 9.53
C LEU A 108 7.48 0.19 10.96
N GLU A 109 6.93 1.10 11.77
CA GLU A 109 6.43 0.78 13.11
C GLU A 109 5.28 -0.24 13.07
N ALA A 110 4.35 -0.11 12.12
CA ALA A 110 3.24 -1.06 11.96
C ALA A 110 3.73 -2.46 11.55
N LEU A 111 4.68 -2.54 10.61
CA LEU A 111 5.27 -3.79 10.15
C LEU A 111 6.11 -4.46 11.23
N HIS A 112 6.82 -3.68 12.04
CA HIS A 112 7.55 -4.21 13.21
C HIS A 112 6.60 -4.84 14.24
N ASN A 113 5.48 -4.17 14.53
CA ASN A 113 4.51 -4.63 15.51
C ASN A 113 3.59 -5.75 15.01
N ASN A 114 3.51 -5.98 13.70
CA ASN A 114 2.63 -6.97 13.08
C ASN A 114 3.45 -7.85 12.14
N PRO A 115 4.21 -8.82 12.67
CA PRO A 115 5.10 -9.64 11.85
C PRO A 115 4.30 -10.46 10.83
N ILE A 116 4.49 -10.11 9.56
CA ILE A 116 3.93 -10.77 8.39
C ILE A 116 5.02 -10.77 7.30
N PRO A 117 5.18 -11.84 6.49
CA PRO A 117 6.18 -11.84 5.43
C PRO A 117 5.98 -10.65 4.48
N LEU A 118 6.98 -9.77 4.39
CA LEU A 118 6.96 -8.58 3.56
C LEU A 118 7.69 -8.88 2.24
N ARG A 119 7.03 -8.61 1.12
CA ARG A 119 7.61 -8.69 -0.23
C ARG A 119 8.34 -7.42 -0.61
N GLY A 120 7.85 -6.27 -0.15
CA GLY A 120 8.49 -4.97 -0.33
C GLY A 120 7.56 -3.80 -0.01
N ILE A 121 8.11 -2.60 -0.08
CA ILE A 121 7.43 -1.33 0.16
C ILE A 121 7.47 -0.51 -1.13
N VAL A 122 6.33 0.00 -1.58
CA VAL A 122 6.18 0.83 -2.78
C VAL A 122 5.93 2.27 -2.39
N LEU A 123 6.65 3.22 -3.00
CA LEU A 123 6.39 4.65 -2.86
C LEU A 123 5.55 5.12 -4.05
N THR A 124 4.30 5.48 -3.80
CA THR A 124 3.37 5.97 -4.82
C THR A 124 3.50 7.48 -5.01
N GLY A 125 3.20 7.96 -6.22
CA GLY A 125 3.17 9.39 -6.54
C GLY A 125 1.92 9.75 -7.32
N TRP A 126 0.83 10.05 -6.60
CA TRP A 126 -0.47 10.35 -7.21
C TRP A 126 -0.42 11.65 -8.02
N GLN A 127 -1.20 11.72 -9.09
CA GLN A 127 -1.18 12.84 -10.04
C GLN A 127 -2.46 13.66 -10.06
N ARG A 128 -3.59 13.12 -9.55
CA ARG A 128 -4.87 13.82 -9.45
C ARG A 128 -5.66 13.31 -8.25
N TYR A 129 -6.55 14.15 -7.73
CA TYR A 129 -7.46 13.81 -6.63
C TYR A 129 -8.82 13.32 -7.10
N ASP A 130 -9.21 13.70 -8.33
CA ASP A 130 -10.37 13.17 -9.03
C ASP A 130 -10.11 13.22 -10.55
N HIS A 131 -11.06 12.69 -11.33
CA HIS A 131 -10.91 12.58 -12.79
C HIS A 131 -10.80 13.93 -13.50
N PHE A 132 -11.41 14.99 -12.95
CA PHE A 132 -11.51 16.31 -13.56
C PHE A 132 -10.55 17.34 -12.94
N ALA A 133 -9.92 17.02 -11.82
CA ALA A 133 -8.94 17.87 -11.15
C ALA A 133 -7.69 18.09 -12.00
N ALA A 134 -7.04 19.24 -11.83
CA ALA A 134 -5.72 19.51 -12.39
C ALA A 134 -4.66 18.51 -11.87
N LEU A 135 -3.51 18.46 -12.55
CA LEU A 135 -2.38 17.68 -12.04
C LEU A 135 -1.89 18.29 -10.73
N CYS A 136 -1.71 17.46 -9.70
CA CYS A 136 -1.11 17.86 -8.43
C CYS A 136 0.38 17.51 -8.39
N GLU A 137 1.14 18.32 -7.66
CA GLU A 137 2.52 18.02 -7.21
C GLU A 137 3.34 17.33 -8.31
N LEU A 138 3.70 18.06 -9.37
CA LEU A 138 4.38 17.50 -10.54
C LEU A 138 5.69 16.80 -10.15
N LEU A 139 6.13 15.85 -10.97
CA LEU A 139 7.29 15.00 -10.65
C LEU A 139 8.53 15.78 -10.18
N PRO A 140 8.98 16.88 -10.84
CA PRO A 140 10.15 17.63 -10.36
C PRO A 140 10.01 18.15 -8.92
N ALA A 141 8.80 18.58 -8.53
CA ALA A 141 8.50 19.02 -7.17
C ALA A 141 8.46 17.85 -6.17
N GLY A 142 8.12 16.65 -6.66
CA GLY A 142 8.10 15.39 -5.91
C GLY A 142 9.48 14.79 -5.61
N LEU A 143 10.51 15.12 -6.38
CA LEU A 143 11.82 14.45 -6.28
C LEU A 143 12.49 14.58 -4.90
N PRO A 144 12.49 15.76 -4.23
CA PRO A 144 13.06 15.86 -2.89
C PRO A 144 12.37 14.95 -1.85
N SER A 145 11.04 14.89 -1.90
CA SER A 145 10.25 14.01 -1.03
C SER A 145 10.50 12.54 -1.33
N LEU A 146 10.64 12.18 -2.61
CA LEU A 146 11.02 10.83 -3.03
C LEU A 146 12.40 10.43 -2.50
N ALA A 147 13.40 11.30 -2.69
CA ALA A 147 14.77 11.04 -2.24
C ALA A 147 14.83 10.87 -0.72
N LEU A 148 14.15 11.74 0.02
CA LEU A 148 14.03 11.65 1.48
C LEU A 148 13.41 10.31 1.90
N GLY A 149 12.32 9.91 1.25
CA GLY A 149 11.63 8.68 1.61
C GLY A 149 12.41 7.41 1.28
N LEU A 150 13.12 7.40 0.15
CA LEU A 150 14.00 6.30 -0.22
C LEU A 150 15.16 6.17 0.78
N ALA A 151 15.82 7.28 1.14
CA ALA A 151 16.88 7.29 2.13
C ALA A 151 16.39 6.73 3.47
N TYR A 152 15.24 7.20 3.95
CA TYR A 152 14.67 6.73 5.21
C TYR A 152 14.32 5.24 5.19
N LEU A 153 13.64 4.76 4.15
CA LEU A 153 13.24 3.35 4.04
C LEU A 153 14.44 2.41 3.85
N GLN A 154 15.55 2.90 3.28
CA GLN A 154 16.78 2.13 3.11
C GLN A 154 17.58 2.00 4.41
N HIS A 155 17.60 3.05 5.25
CA HIS A 155 18.44 3.11 6.45
C HIS A 155 17.68 2.89 7.76
N GLY A 156 16.35 3.01 7.76
CA GLY A 156 15.49 2.97 8.95
C GLY A 156 15.56 4.23 9.82
N HIS A 157 16.44 5.18 9.50
CA HIS A 157 16.64 6.45 10.19
C HIS A 157 17.21 7.49 9.21
N LEU A 158 17.13 8.77 9.56
CA LEU A 158 17.91 9.83 8.92
C LEU A 158 19.13 10.17 9.76
N GLU A 159 20.25 10.50 9.12
CA GLU A 159 21.42 11.01 9.83
C GLU A 159 21.04 12.28 10.64
N GLY A 160 21.25 12.23 11.96
CA GLY A 160 20.87 13.30 12.88
C GLY A 160 19.52 13.13 13.59
N GLU A 161 18.71 12.11 13.24
CA GLU A 161 17.60 11.66 14.09
C GLU A 161 18.09 10.64 15.11
N LEU A 162 17.62 10.73 16.36
CA LEU A 162 17.83 9.67 17.35
C LEU A 162 17.13 8.40 16.84
N ALA A 163 17.88 7.31 16.69
CA ALA A 163 17.33 6.02 16.31
C ALA A 163 16.22 5.60 17.30
N VAL A 164 15.11 5.09 16.75
CA VAL A 164 13.96 4.56 17.51
C VAL A 164 14.30 3.20 18.08
#